data_AF-A0A8I0FD78-F1
#
_entry.id   AF-A0A8I0FD78-F1
#
_cell.length_a   1.000
_cell.length_b   1.000
_cell.length_c   1.000
_cell.angle_alpha   90.00
_cell.angle_beta   90.00
_cell.angle_gamma   90.00
#
_symmetry.space_group_name_H-M   'P 1'
#
loop_
_entity.id
_entity.type
_entity.pdbx_description
1 polymer ?
#
loop_
_entity_poly.entity_id
_entity_poly.type
_entity_poly.pdbx_seq_one_letter_code
_entity_poly.pdbx_strand_id
1 'polypeptide(L)'
;LGPITGVIGGIGGDGDILSPITGIIGGIGDDGGILSPITGIIGGIGGIGGDLGDNPLTGIIQSGIDVLQNLESLKTGLINTGIDTIAGTIIGVFPDAEHPVGDFADLGKLLFETSRDSVNGTLEAISDLAGADLEGASGSITGVIDTLITNGSTASTIIQHIVGDDLVTEKGGLLGSITTIIGGVDSGDGGLLGGLD
;
A
#
# COMPACT_ATOMS: atom_id res chain seq x y z
N LEU A 1 -71.76 39.93 22.16
CA LEU A 1 -70.37 39.51 21.88
C LEU A 1 -69.83 38.78 23.12
N GLY A 2 -70.10 37.49 23.23
CA GLY A 2 -69.77 36.72 24.45
C GLY A 2 -70.18 35.27 24.29
N PRO A 3 -69.37 34.49 23.56
CA PRO A 3 -68.84 33.26 24.17
C PRO A 3 -67.36 32.96 23.84
N ILE A 4 -66.65 33.84 23.11
CA ILE A 4 -65.28 33.54 22.62
C ILE A 4 -64.22 33.81 23.70
N THR A 5 -64.50 34.68 24.68
CA THR A 5 -63.54 35.05 25.72
C THR A 5 -63.32 33.97 26.78
N GLY A 6 -64.14 32.92 26.83
CA GLY A 6 -63.97 31.79 27.75
C GLY A 6 -63.02 30.70 27.22
N VAL A 7 -62.83 30.63 25.89
CA VAL A 7 -61.99 29.59 25.26
C VAL A 7 -60.50 29.95 25.30
N ILE A 8 -60.17 31.25 25.34
CA ILE A 8 -58.78 31.71 25.45
C ILE A 8 -58.30 31.82 26.91
N GLY A 9 -59.21 31.88 27.89
CA GLY A 9 -58.86 32.00 29.31
C GLY A 9 -58.59 30.67 30.04
N GLY A 10 -58.80 29.53 29.38
CA GLY A 10 -58.71 28.20 30.01
C GLY A 10 -57.43 27.42 29.72
N ILE A 11 -56.51 27.96 28.92
CA ILE A 11 -55.25 27.28 28.57
C ILE A 11 -54.26 27.35 29.75
N GLY A 12 -54.25 26.31 30.58
CA GLY A 12 -53.19 26.10 31.58
C GLY A 12 -53.63 26.05 33.05
N GLY A 13 -54.89 25.73 33.33
CA GLY A 13 -55.31 25.35 34.68
C GLY A 13 -55.12 23.84 34.92
N ASP A 14 -54.68 23.46 36.13
CA ASP A 14 -54.60 22.07 36.56
C ASP A 14 -55.96 21.37 36.37
N GLY A 15 -55.99 20.35 35.51
CA GLY A 15 -57.20 19.59 35.16
C GLY A 15 -57.85 19.94 33.81
N ASP A 16 -57.29 20.87 33.03
CA ASP A 16 -57.70 21.08 31.63
C ASP A 16 -57.36 19.85 30.76
N ILE A 17 -58.13 19.60 29.70
CA ILE A 17 -57.87 18.50 28.75
C ILE A 17 -56.50 18.64 28.06
N LEU A 18 -55.98 19.88 28.01
CA LEU A 18 -54.65 20.22 27.50
C LEU A 18 -53.56 20.25 28.60
N SER A 19 -53.91 20.01 29.87
CA SER A 19 -52.96 19.94 30.99
C SER A 19 -51.85 18.88 30.76
N PRO A 20 -52.13 17.68 30.24
CA PRO A 20 -51.06 16.72 29.90
C PRO A 20 -50.12 17.25 28.79
N ILE A 21 -50.67 17.94 27.79
CA ILE A 21 -49.89 18.47 26.65
C ILE A 21 -49.02 19.66 27.11
N THR A 22 -49.57 20.56 27.93
CA THR A 22 -48.82 21.68 28.51
C THR A 22 -47.74 21.20 29.48
N GLY A 23 -47.99 20.13 30.24
CA GLY A 23 -46.95 19.48 31.07
C GLY A 23 -45.84 18.82 30.26
N ILE A 24 -46.15 18.19 29.12
CA ILE A 24 -45.16 17.66 28.19
C ILE A 24 -44.32 18.80 27.59
N ILE A 25 -44.95 19.88 27.13
CA ILE A 25 -44.26 21.02 26.52
C ILE A 25 -43.41 21.78 27.54
N GLY A 26 -43.90 21.97 28.77
CA GLY A 26 -43.11 22.55 29.87
C GLY A 26 -41.88 21.68 30.18
N GLY A 27 -42.07 20.37 30.27
CA GLY A 27 -40.98 19.41 30.50
C GLY A 27 -39.97 19.23 29.36
N ILE A 28 -40.13 19.91 28.21
CA ILE A 28 -39.11 19.94 27.13
C ILE A 28 -37.97 20.92 27.47
N GLY A 29 -38.20 21.92 28.33
CA GLY A 29 -37.22 22.96 28.66
C GLY A 29 -36.54 22.82 30.03
N ASP A 30 -37.01 21.89 30.87
CA ASP A 30 -36.64 21.83 32.28
C ASP A 30 -35.77 20.59 32.55
N ASP A 31 -34.64 20.76 33.24
CA ASP A 31 -33.65 19.71 33.56
C ASP A 31 -34.20 18.51 34.39
N GLY A 32 -35.47 18.54 34.79
CA GLY A 32 -36.16 17.48 35.51
C GLY A 32 -37.43 16.93 34.82
N GLY A 33 -37.71 17.34 33.58
CA GLY A 33 -38.89 16.89 32.83
C GLY A 33 -38.82 15.42 32.41
N ILE A 34 -39.95 14.85 31.98
CA ILE A 34 -40.03 13.44 31.53
C ILE A 34 -39.10 13.13 30.34
N LEU A 35 -38.70 14.17 29.62
CA LEU A 35 -37.77 14.10 28.49
C LEU A 35 -36.32 14.39 28.89
N SER A 36 -36.03 14.78 30.14
CA SER A 36 -34.66 15.01 30.65
C SER A 36 -33.71 13.81 30.43
N PRO A 37 -34.14 12.55 30.65
CA PRO A 37 -33.31 11.40 30.30
C PRO A 37 -33.02 11.31 28.80
N ILE A 38 -33.99 11.66 27.96
CA ILE A 38 -33.88 11.59 26.50
C ILE A 38 -33.03 12.76 25.97
N THR A 39 -33.16 13.98 26.51
CA THR A 39 -32.30 15.12 26.17
C THR A 39 -30.88 14.90 26.69
N GLY A 40 -30.68 14.24 27.83
CA GLY A 40 -29.37 13.82 28.31
C GLY A 40 -28.73 12.74 27.42
N ILE A 41 -29.52 11.74 26.98
CA ILE A 41 -29.08 10.72 26.03
C ILE A 41 -28.76 11.36 24.68
N ILE A 42 -29.64 12.19 24.11
CA ILE A 42 -29.42 12.89 22.84
C ILE A 42 -28.30 13.92 22.95
N GLY A 43 -28.12 14.59 24.09
CA GLY A 43 -26.98 15.45 24.35
C GLY A 43 -25.67 14.67 24.44
N GLY A 44 -25.71 13.42 24.92
CA GLY A 44 -24.57 12.51 24.91
C GLY A 44 -24.28 11.91 23.53
N ILE A 45 -25.29 11.68 22.68
CA ILE A 45 -25.13 11.10 21.33
C ILE A 45 -24.90 12.17 20.25
N GLY A 46 -25.48 13.37 20.42
CA GLY A 46 -25.36 14.53 19.54
C GLY A 46 -24.33 15.57 20.02
N GLY A 47 -23.65 15.28 21.13
CA GLY A 47 -22.67 16.15 21.77
C GLY A 47 -21.36 16.24 20.99
N ILE A 48 -21.30 17.17 20.04
CA ILE A 48 -20.09 17.98 19.86
C ILE A 48 -19.92 18.79 21.16
N GLY A 49 -19.27 18.19 22.17
CA GLY A 49 -19.06 18.84 23.47
C GLY A 49 -19.00 17.90 24.68
N GLY A 50 -19.29 16.61 24.53
CA GLY A 50 -18.85 15.60 25.49
C GLY A 50 -17.41 15.24 25.18
N ASP A 51 -16.56 15.12 26.20
CA ASP A 51 -15.18 14.66 26.05
C ASP A 51 -15.16 13.32 25.32
N LEU A 52 -14.85 13.39 24.02
CA LEU A 52 -14.70 12.22 23.17
C LEU A 52 -13.42 11.47 23.54
N GLY A 53 -12.52 12.02 24.38
CA GLY A 53 -11.28 11.36 24.79
C GLY A 53 -11.51 10.04 25.54
N ASP A 54 -12.63 9.91 26.26
CA ASP A 54 -12.97 8.73 27.05
C ASP A 54 -13.90 7.74 26.33
N ASN A 55 -14.29 8.03 25.08
CA ASN A 55 -15.07 7.08 24.29
C ASN A 55 -14.14 5.93 23.83
N PRO A 56 -14.41 4.66 24.16
CA PRO A 56 -13.55 3.55 23.74
C PRO A 56 -13.41 3.46 22.20
N LEU A 57 -14.40 3.95 21.44
CA LEU A 57 -14.35 3.99 19.98
C LEU A 57 -13.39 5.06 19.45
N THR A 58 -13.28 6.22 20.08
CA THR A 58 -12.35 7.28 19.64
C THR A 58 -10.91 6.95 19.97
N GLY A 59 -10.64 6.23 21.06
CA GLY A 59 -9.32 5.69 21.37
C GLY A 59 -8.84 4.68 20.32
N ILE A 60 -9.74 3.80 19.85
CA ILE A 60 -9.45 2.89 18.73
C ILE A 60 -9.22 3.67 17.43
N ILE A 61 -10.03 4.70 17.15
CA ILE A 61 -9.86 5.55 15.96
C ILE A 61 -8.53 6.30 16.00
N GLN A 62 -8.16 6.88 17.14
CA GLN A 62 -6.89 7.59 17.31
C GLN A 62 -5.70 6.64 17.17
N SER A 63 -5.74 5.47 17.80
CA SER A 63 -4.72 4.44 17.62
C SER A 63 -4.60 4.00 16.16
N GLY A 64 -5.72 3.88 15.44
CA GLY A 64 -5.73 3.60 14.01
C GLY A 64 -5.09 4.71 13.20
N ILE A 65 -5.36 5.98 13.52
CA ILE A 65 -4.74 7.14 12.89
C ILE A 65 -3.24 7.17 13.14
N ASP A 66 -2.79 6.90 14.37
CA ASP A 66 -1.38 6.86 14.74
C ASP A 66 -0.64 5.78 13.93
N VAL A 67 -1.25 4.59 13.76
CA VAL A 67 -0.69 3.53 12.91
C VAL A 67 -0.58 3.97 11.45
N LEU A 68 -1.61 4.64 10.91
CA LEU A 68 -1.59 5.14 9.53
C LEU A 68 -0.53 6.23 9.31
N GLN A 69 -0.34 7.11 10.29
CA GLN A 69 0.71 8.14 10.23
C GLN A 69 2.11 7.54 10.35
N ASN A 70 2.29 6.55 11.23
CA ASN A 70 3.54 5.80 11.35
C ASN A 70 3.86 5.06 10.04
N LEU A 71 2.84 4.48 9.38
CA LEU A 71 3.00 3.84 8.08
C LEU A 71 3.37 4.84 6.97
N GLU A 72 2.80 6.04 6.99
CA GLU A 72 3.13 7.11 6.04
C GLU A 72 4.56 7.63 6.23
N SER A 73 4.99 7.77 7.49
CA SER A 73 6.38 8.11 7.84
C SER A 73 7.34 7.00 7.38
N LEU A 74 7.01 5.73 7.63
CA LEU A 74 7.81 4.58 7.20
C LEU A 74 7.94 4.51 5.68
N LYS A 75 6.84 4.71 4.94
CA LYS A 75 6.85 4.78 3.46
C LYS A 75 7.84 5.84 2.99
N THR A 76 7.76 7.05 3.53
CA THR A 76 8.67 8.15 3.17
C THR A 76 10.12 7.83 3.53
N GLY A 77 10.35 7.24 4.72
CA GLY A 77 11.67 6.81 5.16
C GLY A 77 12.29 5.74 4.25
N LEU A 78 11.50 4.76 3.82
CA LEU A 78 11.95 3.73 2.88
C LEU A 78 12.29 4.32 1.51
N ILE A 79 11.48 5.25 1.00
CA ILE A 79 11.76 5.94 -0.28
C ILE A 79 13.08 6.72 -0.19
N ASN A 80 13.25 7.53 0.85
CA ASN A 80 14.46 8.35 1.01
C ASN A 80 15.70 7.46 1.20
N THR A 81 15.60 6.42 2.05
CA THR A 81 16.68 5.45 2.26
C THR A 81 17.03 4.71 0.96
N GLY A 82 16.01 4.32 0.18
CA GLY A 82 16.19 3.69 -1.13
C GLY A 82 16.92 4.60 -2.11
N ILE A 83 16.52 5.88 -2.19
CA ILE A 83 17.18 6.89 -3.02
C ILE A 83 18.63 7.08 -2.59
N ASP A 84 18.90 7.26 -1.29
CA ASP A 84 20.24 7.46 -0.76
C ASP A 84 21.15 6.25 -1.01
N THR A 85 20.60 5.04 -0.89
CA THR A 85 21.31 3.79 -1.16
C THR A 85 21.67 3.67 -2.64
N ILE A 86 20.73 3.98 -3.55
CA ILE A 86 20.96 3.96 -5.01
C ILE A 86 21.95 5.05 -5.41
N ALA A 87 21.81 6.27 -4.89
CA ALA A 87 22.73 7.37 -5.14
C ALA A 87 24.15 7.05 -4.65
N GLY A 88 24.27 6.40 -3.48
CA GLY A 88 25.54 6.02 -2.88
C GLY A 88 26.23 4.81 -3.55
N THR A 89 25.46 3.91 -4.17
CA THR A 89 25.99 2.65 -4.71
C THR A 89 26.10 2.61 -6.24
N ILE A 90 25.20 3.28 -6.99
CA ILE A 90 25.01 2.99 -8.42
C ILE A 90 25.54 4.08 -9.36
N ILE A 91 25.60 5.36 -8.95
CA ILE A 91 25.95 6.46 -9.89
C ILE A 91 27.48 6.52 -10.20
N GLY A 92 28.32 5.81 -9.45
CA GLY A 92 29.80 5.89 -9.59
C GLY A 92 30.50 4.69 -10.25
N VAL A 93 29.79 3.61 -10.59
CA VAL A 93 30.40 2.30 -10.92
C VAL A 93 30.04 1.75 -12.31
N PHE A 94 29.34 2.50 -13.15
CA PHE A 94 29.10 2.09 -14.54
C PHE A 94 29.84 2.98 -15.55
N PRO A 95 31.16 2.81 -15.72
CA PRO A 95 31.80 3.15 -16.98
C PRO A 95 31.43 2.08 -18.02
N ASP A 96 30.71 2.51 -19.07
CA ASP A 96 30.59 1.85 -20.38
C ASP A 96 30.30 0.35 -20.41
N ALA A 97 29.27 -0.09 -19.69
CA ALA A 97 28.63 -1.35 -20.00
C ALA A 97 27.59 -1.07 -21.10
N GLU A 98 27.77 -1.65 -22.29
CA GLU A 98 26.98 -1.23 -23.46
C GLU A 98 25.46 -1.46 -23.28
N HIS A 99 24.99 -2.37 -22.40
CA HIS A 99 23.54 -2.68 -22.27
C HIS A 99 22.93 -3.08 -20.90
N PRO A 100 23.58 -3.10 -19.72
CA PRO A 100 22.98 -3.69 -18.51
C PRO A 100 21.79 -2.88 -17.94
N VAL A 101 21.72 -1.57 -18.20
CA VAL A 101 20.55 -0.76 -17.83
C VAL A 101 19.33 -1.14 -18.69
N GLY A 102 19.54 -1.46 -19.97
CA GLY A 102 18.49 -1.94 -20.88
C GLY A 102 18.01 -3.33 -20.49
N ASP A 103 18.95 -4.25 -20.25
CA ASP A 103 18.64 -5.61 -19.80
C ASP A 103 17.91 -5.63 -18.45
N PHE A 104 18.26 -4.74 -17.53
CA PHE A 104 17.53 -4.60 -16.27
C PHE A 104 16.10 -4.06 -16.47
N ALA A 105 15.90 -3.14 -17.43
CA ALA A 105 14.57 -2.66 -17.79
C ALA A 105 13.73 -3.77 -18.44
N ASP A 106 14.32 -4.59 -19.30
CA ASP A 106 13.67 -5.74 -19.93
C ASP A 106 13.34 -6.83 -18.90
N LEU A 107 14.23 -7.09 -17.93
CA LEU A 107 13.96 -7.98 -16.80
C LEU A 107 12.80 -7.45 -15.94
N GLY A 108 12.78 -6.14 -15.65
CA GLY A 108 11.70 -5.50 -14.90
C GLY A 108 10.36 -5.61 -15.62
N LYS A 109 10.33 -5.39 -16.94
CA LYS A 109 9.14 -5.57 -17.77
C LYS A 109 8.67 -7.02 -17.76
N LEU A 110 9.57 -7.97 -17.95
CA LEU A 110 9.27 -9.41 -17.92
C LEU A 110 8.67 -9.83 -16.56
N LEU A 111 9.23 -9.36 -15.44
CA LEU A 111 8.71 -9.64 -14.10
C LEU A 111 7.30 -9.07 -13.90
N PHE A 112 7.04 -7.85 -14.40
CA PHE A 112 5.72 -7.25 -14.33
C PHE A 112 4.68 -8.02 -15.16
N GLU A 113 5.03 -8.41 -16.39
CA GLU A 113 4.17 -9.23 -17.26
C GLU A 113 3.94 -10.62 -16.63
N THR A 114 4.97 -11.26 -16.09
CA THR A 114 4.88 -12.53 -15.36
C THR A 114 3.91 -12.44 -14.18
N SER A 115 4.04 -11.37 -13.37
CA SER A 115 3.17 -11.15 -12.21
C SER A 115 1.72 -10.96 -12.64
N ARG A 116 1.48 -10.12 -13.66
CA ARG A 116 0.13 -9.88 -14.19
C ARG A 116 -0.51 -11.17 -14.71
N ASP A 117 0.21 -11.93 -15.52
CA ASP A 117 -0.33 -13.11 -16.21
C ASP A 117 -0.52 -14.27 -15.22
N SER A 118 0.40 -14.44 -14.25
CA SER A 118 0.25 -15.40 -13.15
C SER A 118 -0.94 -15.07 -12.25
N VAL A 119 -1.17 -13.79 -11.93
CA VAL A 119 -2.34 -13.35 -11.16
C VAL A 119 -3.62 -13.63 -11.93
N ASN A 120 -3.69 -13.27 -13.21
CA ASN A 120 -4.87 -13.51 -14.03
C ASN A 120 -5.18 -15.01 -14.15
N GLY A 121 -4.18 -15.85 -14.42
CA GLY A 121 -4.38 -17.31 -14.49
C GLY A 121 -4.74 -17.92 -13.13
N THR A 122 -4.21 -17.38 -12.03
CA THR A 122 -4.60 -17.83 -10.68
C THR A 122 -6.05 -17.45 -10.36
N LEU A 123 -6.48 -16.24 -10.75
CA LEU A 123 -7.86 -15.81 -10.56
C LEU A 123 -8.84 -16.62 -11.42
N GLU A 124 -8.45 -16.98 -12.64
CA GLU A 124 -9.21 -17.90 -13.49
C GLU A 124 -9.34 -19.27 -12.84
N ALA A 125 -8.23 -19.83 -12.32
CA ALA A 125 -8.25 -21.10 -11.60
C ALA A 125 -9.18 -21.08 -10.37
N ILE A 126 -9.17 -19.98 -9.61
CA ILE A 126 -10.08 -19.79 -8.46
C ILE A 126 -11.53 -19.64 -8.94
N SER A 127 -11.76 -18.92 -10.03
CA SER A 127 -13.08 -18.74 -10.64
C SER A 127 -13.67 -20.08 -11.07
N ASP A 128 -12.89 -20.90 -11.77
CA ASP A 128 -13.30 -22.23 -12.23
C ASP A 128 -13.56 -23.17 -11.05
N LEU A 129 -12.70 -23.15 -10.03
CA LEU A 129 -12.90 -23.93 -8.80
C LEU A 129 -14.18 -23.50 -8.05
N ALA A 130 -14.47 -22.19 -7.98
CA ALA A 130 -15.70 -21.68 -7.39
C ALA A 130 -16.95 -22.04 -8.23
N GLY A 131 -16.78 -22.19 -9.54
CA GLY A 131 -17.77 -22.75 -10.47
C GLY A 131 -17.90 -24.28 -10.43
N ALA A 132 -17.13 -24.96 -9.57
CA ALA A 132 -16.99 -26.42 -9.50
C ALA A 132 -16.44 -27.08 -10.77
N ASP A 133 -15.75 -26.32 -11.62
CA ASP A 133 -15.03 -26.81 -12.80
C ASP A 133 -13.57 -27.11 -12.43
N LEU A 134 -13.32 -28.36 -12.03
CA LEU A 134 -11.98 -28.83 -11.67
C LEU A 134 -11.06 -28.98 -12.89
N GLU A 135 -11.61 -29.24 -14.08
CA GLU A 135 -10.83 -29.40 -15.30
C GLU A 135 -10.33 -28.03 -15.78
N GLY A 136 -11.21 -27.02 -15.81
CA GLY A 136 -10.87 -25.62 -16.06
C GLY A 136 -9.83 -25.10 -15.06
N ALA A 137 -10.07 -25.29 -13.76
CA ALA A 137 -9.14 -24.87 -12.72
C ALA A 137 -7.75 -25.51 -12.87
N SER A 138 -7.70 -26.80 -13.23
CA SER A 138 -6.43 -27.49 -13.50
C SER A 138 -5.73 -26.91 -14.74
N GLY A 139 -6.49 -26.57 -15.78
CA GLY A 139 -5.99 -25.91 -16.99
C GLY A 139 -5.35 -24.56 -16.67
N SER A 140 -6.06 -23.68 -15.94
CA SER A 140 -5.52 -22.37 -15.56
C SER A 140 -4.29 -22.48 -14.65
N ILE A 141 -4.25 -23.44 -13.71
CA ILE A 141 -3.04 -23.71 -12.91
C ILE A 141 -1.87 -24.13 -13.81
N THR A 142 -2.10 -25.02 -14.78
CA THR A 142 -1.03 -25.40 -15.71
C THR A 142 -0.57 -24.24 -16.56
N GLY A 143 -1.48 -23.34 -16.98
CA GLY A 143 -1.14 -22.10 -17.69
C GLY A 143 -0.29 -21.14 -16.86
N VAL A 144 -0.57 -21.01 -15.56
CA VAL A 144 0.27 -20.24 -14.63
C VAL A 144 1.67 -20.87 -14.53
N ILE A 145 1.75 -22.19 -14.39
CA ILE A 145 3.04 -22.91 -14.32
C ILE A 145 3.85 -22.71 -15.61
N ASP A 146 3.22 -22.82 -16.77
CA ASP A 146 3.87 -22.64 -18.07
C ASP A 146 4.40 -21.20 -18.25
N THR A 147 3.62 -20.22 -17.80
CA THR A 147 4.03 -18.81 -17.75
C THR A 147 5.27 -18.64 -16.87
N LEU A 148 5.26 -19.21 -15.67
CA LEU A 148 6.39 -19.11 -14.74
C LEU A 148 7.65 -19.80 -15.28
N ILE A 149 7.52 -20.96 -15.91
CA ILE A 149 8.65 -21.69 -16.50
C ILE A 149 9.22 -20.90 -17.68
N THR A 150 8.36 -20.48 -18.61
CA THR A 150 8.77 -19.74 -19.80
C THR A 150 9.45 -18.43 -19.41
N ASN A 151 8.84 -17.65 -18.52
CA ASN A 151 9.39 -16.38 -18.10
C ASN A 151 10.63 -16.56 -17.21
N GLY A 152 10.70 -17.64 -16.42
CA GLY A 152 11.91 -17.99 -15.67
C GLY A 152 13.10 -18.31 -16.59
N SER A 153 12.87 -19.00 -17.71
CA SER A 153 13.89 -19.24 -18.74
C SER A 153 14.35 -17.95 -19.42
N THR A 154 13.41 -17.07 -19.77
CA THR A 154 13.73 -15.76 -20.34
C THR A 154 14.49 -14.88 -19.35
N ALA A 155 14.06 -14.83 -18.09
CA ALA A 155 14.73 -14.08 -17.03
C ALA A 155 16.16 -14.59 -16.80
N SER A 156 16.36 -15.91 -16.81
CA SER A 156 17.71 -16.49 -16.74
C SER A 156 18.59 -16.02 -17.88
N THR A 157 18.06 -15.90 -19.10
CA THR A 157 18.83 -15.42 -20.25
C THR A 157 19.23 -13.96 -20.08
N ILE A 158 18.29 -13.11 -19.64
CA ILE A 158 18.56 -11.69 -19.37
C ILE A 158 19.58 -11.52 -18.24
N ILE A 159 19.46 -12.29 -17.15
CA ILE A 159 20.44 -12.27 -16.06
C ILE A 159 21.82 -12.67 -16.57
N GLN A 160 21.93 -13.68 -17.43
CA GLN A 160 23.20 -14.09 -18.03
C GLN A 160 23.81 -13.00 -18.92
N HIS A 161 23.02 -12.16 -19.59
CA HIS A 161 23.55 -10.97 -20.26
C HIS A 161 24.08 -9.94 -19.26
N ILE A 162 23.31 -9.64 -18.21
CA ILE A 162 23.70 -8.67 -17.17
C ILE A 162 25.02 -9.07 -16.47
N VAL A 163 25.18 -10.34 -16.07
CA VAL A 163 26.37 -10.78 -15.31
C VAL A 163 27.43 -11.48 -16.14
N GLY A 164 27.10 -12.02 -17.30
CA GLY A 164 28.00 -12.87 -18.09
C GLY A 164 28.78 -12.11 -19.14
N ASP A 165 28.14 -11.19 -19.87
CA ASP A 165 28.75 -10.51 -21.01
C ASP A 165 29.73 -9.40 -20.57
N ASP A 166 29.32 -8.60 -19.59
CA ASP A 166 30.08 -7.42 -19.15
C ASP A 166 31.14 -7.72 -18.07
N LEU A 167 30.89 -8.73 -17.22
CA LEU A 167 31.80 -9.08 -16.13
C LEU A 167 32.83 -10.14 -16.55
N VAL A 168 32.43 -11.22 -17.22
CA VAL A 168 33.25 -12.44 -17.36
C VAL A 168 33.94 -12.58 -18.72
N THR A 169 33.49 -11.89 -19.77
CA THR A 169 33.99 -12.09 -21.14
C THR A 169 35.51 -11.95 -21.25
N GLU A 170 36.17 -13.03 -21.66
CA GLU A 170 37.64 -13.21 -21.77
C GLU A 170 38.30 -12.18 -22.73
N LYS A 171 37.52 -11.53 -23.59
CA LYS A 171 37.97 -10.51 -24.55
C LYS A 171 37.09 -9.25 -24.58
N GLY A 172 36.83 -8.66 -23.42
CA GLY A 172 36.16 -7.35 -23.36
C GLY A 172 35.48 -7.04 -22.02
N GLY A 173 35.13 -8.06 -21.24
CA GLY A 173 34.53 -7.86 -19.92
C GLY A 173 35.56 -7.42 -18.89
N LEU A 174 35.09 -6.91 -17.75
CA LEU A 174 35.94 -6.39 -16.65
C LEU A 174 37.01 -7.41 -16.22
N LEU A 175 36.65 -8.69 -16.07
CA LEU A 175 37.58 -9.74 -15.62
C LEU A 175 38.56 -10.13 -16.73
N GLY A 176 38.12 -10.11 -18.00
CA GLY A 176 38.97 -10.28 -19.17
C GLY A 176 40.02 -9.16 -19.30
N SER A 177 39.63 -7.93 -19.01
CA SER A 177 40.52 -6.77 -18.99
C SER A 177 41.51 -6.84 -17.83
N ILE A 178 41.05 -7.21 -16.62
CA ILE A 178 41.92 -7.40 -15.44
C ILE A 178 42.93 -8.54 -15.67
N THR A 179 42.51 -9.68 -16.21
CA THR A 179 43.42 -10.80 -16.51
C THR A 179 44.43 -10.43 -17.59
N THR A 180 44.04 -9.63 -18.59
CA THR A 180 44.98 -9.13 -19.60
C THR A 180 46.03 -8.18 -18.99
N ILE A 181 45.62 -7.29 -18.08
CA ILE A 181 46.52 -6.37 -17.38
C ILE A 181 47.49 -7.15 -16.48
N ILE A 182 47.02 -8.14 -15.71
CA ILE A 182 47.85 -8.95 -14.81
C ILE A 182 48.72 -9.94 -15.58
N GLY A 183 48.15 -10.63 -16.57
CA GLY A 183 48.87 -11.58 -17.42
C GLY A 183 49.94 -10.91 -18.28
N GLY A 184 49.75 -9.65 -18.68
CA GLY A 184 50.77 -8.83 -19.33
C GLY A 184 51.89 -8.35 -18.39
N VAL A 185 51.70 -8.44 -17.07
CA VAL A 185 52.74 -8.16 -16.06
C VAL A 185 53.60 -9.41 -15.76
N ASP A 186 53.07 -10.63 -15.95
CA ASP A 186 53.77 -11.89 -15.67
C ASP A 186 54.27 -12.63 -16.94
N SER A 187 53.72 -12.32 -18.12
CA SER A 187 54.17 -12.89 -19.39
C SER A 187 55.43 -12.15 -19.86
N GLY A 188 56.60 -12.74 -19.61
CA GLY A 188 57.94 -12.18 -19.80
C GLY A 188 58.39 -11.75 -21.21
N ASP A 189 57.51 -11.23 -22.06
CA ASP A 189 57.85 -10.74 -23.42
C ASP A 189 57.55 -9.23 -23.58
N GLY A 190 57.81 -8.42 -22.55
CA GLY A 190 57.94 -6.96 -22.71
C GLY A 190 56.82 -6.09 -22.14
N GLY A 191 56.34 -6.38 -20.93
CA GLY A 191 55.50 -5.43 -20.15
C GLY A 191 56.22 -4.10 -19.86
N LEU A 192 55.55 -3.17 -19.14
CA LEU A 192 56.02 -1.80 -18.83
C LEU A 192 57.45 -1.69 -18.25
N LEU A 193 58.07 -2.80 -17.84
CA LEU A 193 59.44 -2.90 -17.31
C LEU A 193 60.44 -3.63 -18.22
N GLY A 194 60.00 -4.18 -19.37
CA GLY A 194 60.83 -4.96 -20.30
C GLY A 194 61.77 -4.12 -21.18
N GLY A 195 61.93 -2.84 -20.88
CA GLY A 195 62.84 -1.91 -21.55
C GLY A 195 64.09 -1.56 -20.74
N LEU A 196 64.38 -2.29 -19.65
CA LEU A 196 65.64 -2.17 -18.91
C LEU A 196 66.55 -3.36 -19.26
N ASP A 197 67.20 -3.29 -20.42
CA ASP A 197 68.50 -3.92 -20.71
C ASP A 197 69.17 -3.21 -21.90
#